data_AF-A0A2E4XWJ3-F1
#
_entry.id   AF-A0A2E4XWJ3-F1
#
_cell.length_a   1.000
_cell.length_b   1.000
_cell.length_c   1.000
_cell.angle_alpha   90.00
_cell.angle_beta   90.00
_cell.angle_gamma   90.00
#
_symmetry.space_group_name_H-M   'P 1'
#
loop_
_entity.id
_entity.type
_entity.pdbx_description
1 polymer ?
#
loop_
_entity_poly.entity_id
_entity_poly.type
_entity_poly.pdbx_seq_one_letter_code
_entity_poly.pdbx_strand_id
1 'polypeptide(L)'
;MEEWNAYIEFRDRMFFPLLEKDRYIEIADAADAFLVSEDNPAVRFRVISEVSVFLDESGPVDVAFRWAERLCDEFPDYPFAWCRMGAWFCAPYRATPENYRVAGGHYETALRHARAADEWVRYVLFDLCRCLAKAEDWERLETRMREIIADLQTKRALDSAVLEDDWSMPTGDGTLEPALVARYRGLAAADRERRDRVGSKAGPATLDELEPK
;
A
#
# COMPACT_ATOMS: atom_id res chain seq x y z
N MET A 1 -17.64 5.21 20.76
CA MET A 1 -16.83 6.43 21.03
C MET A 1 -15.80 6.16 22.12
N GLU A 2 -16.13 5.37 23.15
CA GLU A 2 -15.19 4.99 24.23
C GLU A 2 -14.01 4.10 23.79
N GLU A 3 -14.20 3.27 22.75
CA GLU A 3 -13.19 2.30 22.26
C GLU A 3 -11.88 2.93 21.76
N TRP A 4 -11.89 4.23 21.42
CA TRP A 4 -10.72 4.92 20.89
C TRP A 4 -10.04 5.83 21.91
N ASN A 5 -10.58 5.97 23.13
CA ASN A 5 -10.07 6.90 24.12
C ASN A 5 -8.63 6.55 24.53
N ALA A 6 -8.32 5.26 24.69
CA ALA A 6 -6.97 4.81 25.04
C ALA A 6 -5.93 5.14 23.95
N TYR A 7 -6.29 4.90 22.67
CA TYR A 7 -5.45 5.29 21.54
C TYR A 7 -5.23 6.81 21.48
N ILE A 8 -6.30 7.60 21.59
CA ILE A 8 -6.22 9.07 21.53
C ILE A 8 -5.36 9.59 22.68
N GLU A 9 -5.52 9.05 23.88
CA GLU A 9 -4.71 9.43 25.04
C GLU A 9 -3.23 9.08 24.84
N PHE A 10 -2.93 7.86 24.39
CA PHE A 10 -1.56 7.47 24.03
C PHE A 10 -0.97 8.42 22.98
N ARG A 11 -1.72 8.66 21.90
CA ARG A 11 -1.24 9.45 20.77
C ARG A 11 -0.94 10.89 21.17
N ASP A 12 -1.88 11.53 21.87
CA ASP A 12 -1.81 12.95 22.16
C ASP A 12 -0.88 13.27 23.35
N ARG A 13 -0.76 12.34 24.33
CA ARG A 13 0.07 12.57 25.53
C ARG A 13 1.47 11.99 25.45
N MET A 14 1.68 10.96 24.64
CA MET A 14 2.96 10.27 24.53
C MET A 14 3.54 10.38 23.12
N PHE A 15 2.80 9.90 22.11
CA PHE A 15 3.34 9.74 20.76
C PHE A 15 3.76 11.08 20.13
N PHE A 16 2.84 12.03 19.95
CA PHE A 16 3.15 13.31 19.31
C PHE A 16 4.17 14.15 20.08
N PRO A 17 4.08 14.29 21.42
CA PRO A 17 5.09 15.04 22.17
C PRO A 17 6.52 14.49 22.05
N LEU A 18 6.67 13.17 21.86
CA LEU A 18 7.96 12.53 21.62
C LEU A 18 8.40 12.68 20.16
N LEU A 19 7.46 12.56 19.21
CA LEU A 19 7.70 12.77 17.79
C LEU A 19 8.20 14.19 17.50
N GLU A 20 7.58 15.21 18.08
CA GLU A 20 8.00 16.62 17.96
C GLU A 20 9.42 16.89 18.44
N LYS A 21 10.00 15.98 19.23
CA LYS A 21 11.34 16.07 19.80
C LYS A 21 12.33 15.06 19.19
N ASP A 22 11.94 14.40 18.10
CA ASP A 22 12.73 13.36 17.42
C ASP A 22 13.15 12.21 18.35
N ARG A 23 12.32 11.87 19.34
CA ARG A 23 12.63 10.84 20.35
C ARG A 23 12.18 9.44 19.94
N TYR A 24 12.65 8.97 18.80
CA TYR A 24 12.17 7.73 18.16
C TYR A 24 12.32 6.46 19.01
N ILE A 25 13.40 6.31 19.76
CA ILE A 25 13.56 5.18 20.70
C ILE A 25 12.54 5.27 21.84
N GLU A 26 12.35 6.47 22.40
CA GLU A 26 11.39 6.69 23.49
C GLU A 26 9.94 6.46 23.02
N ILE A 27 9.64 6.73 21.75
CA ILE A 27 8.36 6.38 21.12
C ILE A 27 8.16 4.86 21.10
N ALA A 28 9.17 4.11 20.65
CA ALA A 28 9.10 2.65 20.59
C ALA A 28 8.92 2.06 22.01
N ASP A 29 9.69 2.53 22.99
CA ASP A 29 9.61 2.08 24.38
C ASP A 29 8.23 2.41 25.01
N ALA A 30 7.72 3.62 24.76
CA ALA A 30 6.40 4.03 25.26
C ALA A 30 5.27 3.21 24.62
N ALA A 31 5.37 2.93 23.33
CA ALA A 31 4.41 2.09 22.62
C ALA A 31 4.44 0.64 23.13
N ASP A 32 5.62 0.08 23.36
CA ASP A 32 5.76 -1.25 23.97
C ASP A 32 5.12 -1.30 25.35
N ALA A 33 5.42 -0.33 26.22
CA ALA A 33 4.85 -0.25 27.56
C ALA A 33 3.32 -0.14 27.53
N PHE A 34 2.77 0.65 26.61
CA PHE A 34 1.33 0.79 26.42
C PHE A 34 0.69 -0.54 25.95
N LEU A 35 1.31 -1.21 24.97
CA LEU A 35 0.81 -2.46 24.39
C LEU A 35 0.87 -3.67 25.34
N VAL A 36 1.61 -3.59 26.46
CA VAL A 36 1.60 -4.65 27.49
C VAL A 36 0.23 -4.78 28.17
N SER A 37 -0.50 -3.67 28.33
CA SER A 37 -1.80 -3.64 29.03
C SER A 37 -3.01 -3.46 28.11
N GLU A 38 -2.78 -3.30 26.80
CA GLU A 38 -3.83 -3.03 25.84
C GLU A 38 -4.20 -4.29 25.06
N ASP A 39 -5.39 -4.84 25.35
CA ASP A 39 -5.89 -6.07 24.71
C ASP A 39 -6.80 -5.80 23.50
N ASN A 40 -7.25 -4.56 23.28
CA ASN A 40 -8.16 -4.24 22.18
C ASN A 40 -7.43 -4.32 20.83
N PRO A 41 -7.79 -5.25 19.93
CA PRO A 41 -7.07 -5.44 18.67
C PRO A 41 -7.08 -4.21 17.76
N ALA A 42 -8.15 -3.41 17.77
CA ALA A 42 -8.23 -2.20 16.95
C ALA A 42 -7.29 -1.11 17.44
N VAL A 43 -7.17 -0.94 18.77
CA VAL A 43 -6.22 0.00 19.38
C VAL A 43 -4.79 -0.48 19.15
N ARG A 44 -4.51 -1.77 19.38
CA ARG A 44 -3.20 -2.38 19.12
C ARG A 44 -2.77 -2.18 17.67
N PHE A 45 -3.63 -2.52 16.71
CA PHE A 45 -3.38 -2.33 15.28
C PHE A 45 -3.01 -0.88 15.00
N ARG A 46 -3.80 0.06 15.54
CA ARG A 46 -3.57 1.48 15.32
C ARG A 46 -2.22 1.95 15.86
N VAL A 47 -1.86 1.59 17.09
CA VAL A 47 -0.56 1.94 17.68
C VAL A 47 0.60 1.33 16.88
N ILE A 48 0.54 0.03 16.59
CA ILE A 48 1.61 -0.67 15.86
C ILE A 48 1.76 -0.11 14.44
N SER A 49 0.65 0.13 13.75
CA SER A 49 0.66 0.74 12.41
C SER A 49 1.32 2.12 12.41
N GLU A 50 0.91 3.01 13.32
CA GLU A 50 1.40 4.39 13.38
C GLU A 50 2.88 4.43 13.76
N VAL A 51 3.28 3.71 14.81
CA VAL A 51 4.68 3.60 15.22
C VAL A 51 5.54 3.03 14.08
N SER A 52 5.07 1.99 13.38
CA SER A 52 5.82 1.41 12.25
C SER A 52 6.00 2.42 11.10
N VAL A 53 5.02 3.28 10.83
CA VAL A 53 5.10 4.31 9.78
C VAL A 53 6.15 5.35 10.14
N PHE A 54 6.03 5.97 11.31
CA PHE A 54 6.93 7.06 11.70
C PHE A 54 8.37 6.61 11.93
N LEU A 55 8.59 5.39 12.45
CA LEU A 55 9.95 4.88 12.66
C LEU A 55 10.70 4.59 11.35
N ASP A 56 10.04 4.22 10.27
CA ASP A 56 10.72 3.98 8.98
C ASP A 56 11.15 5.28 8.29
N GLU A 57 10.40 6.36 8.50
CA GLU A 57 10.74 7.66 7.93
C GLU A 57 11.92 8.31 8.66
N SER A 58 12.05 8.11 9.97
CA SER A 58 13.01 8.91 10.77
C SER A 58 13.63 8.19 11.97
N GLY A 59 13.18 6.98 12.28
CA GLY A 59 13.71 6.17 13.38
C GLY A 59 14.91 5.28 13.00
N PRO A 60 15.49 4.59 14.00
CA PRO A 60 16.54 3.60 13.75
C PRO A 60 16.03 2.41 12.93
N VAL A 61 16.80 2.02 11.93
CA VAL A 61 16.41 1.01 10.92
C VAL A 61 16.02 -0.33 11.54
N ASP A 62 16.80 -0.84 12.47
CA ASP A 62 16.56 -2.09 13.19
C ASP A 62 15.29 -2.03 14.06
N VAL A 63 14.99 -0.88 14.64
CA VAL A 63 13.77 -0.68 15.42
C VAL A 63 12.56 -0.62 14.50
N ALA A 64 12.62 0.20 13.45
CA ALA A 64 11.55 0.33 12.47
C ALA A 64 11.18 -1.00 11.80
N PHE A 65 12.19 -1.82 11.44
CA PHE A 65 11.94 -3.14 10.85
C PHE A 65 11.17 -4.06 11.79
N ARG A 66 11.58 -4.14 13.07
CA ARG A 66 10.89 -4.97 14.07
C ARG A 66 9.43 -4.58 14.25
N TRP A 67 9.10 -3.29 14.14
CA TRP A 67 7.71 -2.83 14.20
C TRP A 67 6.90 -3.24 12.95
N ALA A 68 7.52 -3.26 11.77
CA ALA A 68 6.89 -3.83 10.58
C ALA A 68 6.70 -5.35 10.70
N GLU A 69 7.68 -6.09 11.23
CA GLU A 69 7.56 -7.54 11.49
C GLU A 69 6.43 -7.83 12.47
N ARG A 70 6.41 -7.12 13.60
CA ARG A 70 5.37 -7.25 14.61
C ARG A 70 3.96 -7.00 14.05
N LEU A 71 3.83 -6.04 13.14
CA LEU A 71 2.54 -5.77 12.49
C LEU A 71 2.06 -6.98 11.68
N CYS A 72 2.95 -7.67 10.97
CA CYS A 72 2.64 -8.91 10.25
C CYS A 72 2.34 -10.07 11.21
N ASP A 73 3.05 -10.17 12.33
CA ASP A 73 2.86 -11.25 13.31
C ASP A 73 1.54 -11.12 14.07
N GLU A 74 1.19 -9.91 14.50
CA GLU A 74 -0.05 -9.66 15.26
C GLU A 74 -1.29 -9.56 14.36
N PHE A 75 -1.13 -9.14 13.10
CA PHE A 75 -2.24 -8.93 12.16
C PHE A 75 -2.00 -9.60 10.80
N PRO A 76 -1.77 -10.94 10.78
CA PRO A 76 -1.39 -11.64 9.56
C PRO A 76 -2.48 -11.63 8.49
N ASP A 77 -3.74 -11.41 8.87
CA ASP A 77 -4.86 -11.36 7.93
C ASP A 77 -5.15 -9.95 7.39
N TYR A 78 -4.46 -8.92 7.88
CA TYR A 78 -4.69 -7.53 7.47
C TYR A 78 -3.80 -7.17 6.27
N PRO A 79 -4.35 -6.75 5.12
CA PRO A 79 -3.56 -6.40 3.93
C PRO A 79 -2.53 -5.30 4.20
N PHE A 80 -2.90 -4.31 5.02
CA PHE A 80 -2.02 -3.20 5.39
C PHE A 80 -0.70 -3.66 6.03
N ALA A 81 -0.71 -4.71 6.86
CA ALA A 81 0.50 -5.22 7.49
C ALA A 81 1.53 -5.67 6.46
N TRP A 82 1.08 -6.41 5.45
CA TRP A 82 1.92 -6.90 4.38
C TRP A 82 2.32 -5.81 3.38
N CYS A 83 1.45 -4.84 3.10
CA CYS A 83 1.82 -3.64 2.34
C CYS A 83 2.94 -2.89 3.05
N ARG A 84 2.86 -2.75 4.38
CA ARG A 84 3.86 -2.07 5.19
C ARG A 84 5.23 -2.75 5.09
N MET A 85 5.24 -4.07 5.20
CA MET A 85 6.46 -4.87 5.03
C MET A 85 6.98 -4.79 3.58
N GLY A 86 6.12 -4.79 2.57
CA GLY A 86 6.52 -4.57 1.18
C GLY A 86 7.20 -3.20 0.99
N ALA A 87 6.59 -2.14 1.52
CA ALA A 87 7.11 -0.77 1.44
C ALA A 87 8.50 -0.63 2.08
N TRP A 88 8.77 -1.35 3.17
CA TRP A 88 10.08 -1.36 3.83
C TRP A 88 11.23 -1.69 2.86
N PHE A 89 11.03 -2.71 2.03
CA PHE A 89 12.01 -3.15 1.02
C PHE A 89 12.06 -2.24 -0.21
N CYS A 90 11.01 -1.45 -0.45
CA CYS A 90 10.95 -0.49 -1.55
C CYS A 90 11.56 0.88 -1.21
N ALA A 91 11.98 1.12 0.04
CA ALA A 91 12.55 2.40 0.45
C ALA A 91 13.73 2.81 -0.45
N PRO A 92 13.85 4.09 -0.86
CA PRO A 92 14.85 4.52 -1.84
C PRO A 92 16.30 4.13 -1.51
N TYR A 93 16.64 4.14 -0.23
CA TYR A 93 17.99 3.79 0.27
C TYR A 93 18.23 2.27 0.40
N ARG A 94 17.20 1.45 0.14
CA ARG A 94 17.26 -0.02 0.06
C ARG A 94 16.93 -0.53 -1.35
N ALA A 95 16.65 0.34 -2.31
CA ALA A 95 16.12 -0.06 -3.61
C ALA A 95 17.12 -0.90 -4.42
N THR A 96 16.86 -2.21 -4.52
CA THR A 96 17.58 -3.16 -5.37
C THR A 96 16.58 -4.07 -6.07
N PRO A 97 16.88 -4.62 -7.26
CA PRO A 97 15.98 -5.58 -7.91
C PRO A 97 15.62 -6.79 -7.02
N GLU A 98 16.55 -7.25 -6.18
CA GLU A 98 16.29 -8.31 -5.20
C GLU A 98 15.29 -7.87 -4.12
N ASN A 99 15.47 -6.68 -3.54
CA ASN A 99 14.52 -6.14 -2.57
C ASN A 99 13.15 -5.90 -3.18
N TYR A 100 13.05 -5.52 -4.47
CA TYR A 100 11.76 -5.44 -5.16
C TYR A 100 11.10 -6.81 -5.38
N ARG A 101 11.87 -7.90 -5.54
CA ARG A 101 11.32 -9.26 -5.57
C ARG A 101 10.78 -9.67 -4.20
N VAL A 102 11.52 -9.38 -3.13
CA VAL A 102 11.07 -9.62 -1.75
C VAL A 102 9.80 -8.81 -1.45
N ALA A 103 9.81 -7.51 -1.76
CA ALA A 103 8.64 -6.64 -1.64
C ALA A 103 7.44 -7.18 -2.41
N GLY A 104 7.65 -7.64 -3.66
CA GLY A 104 6.62 -8.26 -4.47
C GLY A 104 5.98 -9.49 -3.81
N GLY A 105 6.76 -10.31 -3.09
CA GLY A 105 6.23 -11.41 -2.29
C GLY A 105 5.31 -10.96 -1.15
N HIS A 106 5.66 -9.87 -0.47
CA HIS A 106 4.80 -9.27 0.55
C HIS A 106 3.53 -8.66 -0.04
N TYR A 107 3.62 -7.95 -1.17
CA TYR A 107 2.43 -7.42 -1.85
C TYR A 107 1.51 -8.51 -2.43
N GLU A 108 2.03 -9.66 -2.85
CA GLU A 108 1.20 -10.83 -3.21
C GLU A 108 0.43 -11.37 -2.00
N THR A 109 1.08 -11.40 -0.83
CA THR A 109 0.43 -11.78 0.42
C THR A 109 -0.66 -10.77 0.78
N ALA A 110 -0.34 -9.48 0.74
CA ALA A 110 -1.30 -8.40 0.93
C ALA A 110 -2.50 -8.54 -0.03
N LEU A 111 -2.26 -8.83 -1.31
CA LEU A 111 -3.28 -8.94 -2.34
C LEU A 111 -4.22 -10.11 -2.09
N ARG A 112 -3.71 -11.23 -1.60
CA ARG A 112 -4.54 -12.37 -1.19
C ARG A 112 -5.50 -11.99 -0.06
N HIS A 113 -5.01 -11.29 0.97
CA HIS A 113 -5.84 -10.82 2.08
C HIS A 113 -6.82 -9.74 1.62
N ALA A 114 -6.39 -8.81 0.76
CA ALA A 114 -7.21 -7.74 0.19
C ALA A 114 -8.41 -8.31 -0.57
N ARG A 115 -8.18 -9.32 -1.41
CA ARG A 115 -9.24 -10.03 -2.13
C ARG A 115 -10.20 -10.77 -1.19
N ALA A 116 -9.69 -11.35 -0.10
CA ALA A 116 -10.53 -12.06 0.87
C ALA A 116 -11.45 -11.09 1.64
N ALA A 117 -10.99 -9.87 1.89
CA ALA A 117 -11.77 -8.81 2.53
C ALA A 117 -12.62 -7.99 1.54
N ASP A 118 -12.37 -8.12 0.22
CA ASP A 118 -12.84 -7.20 -0.83
C ASP A 118 -12.54 -5.72 -0.51
N GLU A 119 -11.33 -5.49 0.01
CA GLU A 119 -10.84 -4.17 0.40
C GLU A 119 -9.42 -3.97 -0.11
N TRP A 120 -9.15 -2.75 -0.59
CA TRP A 120 -7.84 -2.25 -1.03
C TRP A 120 -7.19 -2.99 -2.20
N VAL A 121 -7.91 -3.86 -2.90
CA VAL A 121 -7.36 -4.75 -3.94
C VAL A 121 -6.57 -3.97 -4.98
N ARG A 122 -7.13 -2.85 -5.45
CA ARG A 122 -6.50 -2.02 -6.48
C ARG A 122 -5.26 -1.28 -5.98
N TYR A 123 -5.30 -0.79 -4.75
CA TYR A 123 -4.15 -0.13 -4.11
C TYR A 123 -2.96 -1.10 -4.06
N VAL A 124 -3.20 -2.34 -3.60
CA VAL A 124 -2.16 -3.37 -3.53
C VAL A 124 -1.65 -3.76 -4.92
N LEU A 125 -2.54 -3.88 -5.92
CA LEU A 125 -2.16 -4.18 -7.29
C LEU A 125 -1.20 -3.14 -7.87
N PHE A 126 -1.40 -1.85 -7.57
CA PHE A 126 -0.53 -0.79 -8.05
C PHE A 126 0.89 -0.89 -7.48
N ASP A 127 1.02 -1.08 -6.17
CA ASP A 127 2.33 -1.25 -5.54
C ASP A 127 3.02 -2.55 -5.97
N LEU A 128 2.25 -3.63 -6.18
CA LEU A 128 2.78 -4.86 -6.77
C LEU A 128 3.29 -4.62 -8.19
N CYS A 129 2.55 -3.91 -9.05
CA CYS A 129 2.99 -3.57 -10.40
C CYS A 129 4.30 -2.77 -10.39
N ARG A 130 4.44 -1.79 -9.49
CA ARG A 130 5.71 -1.06 -9.30
C ARG A 130 6.86 -1.99 -8.94
N CYS A 131 6.65 -2.90 -7.99
CA CYS A 131 7.67 -3.86 -7.58
C CYS A 131 8.07 -4.78 -8.74
N LEU A 132 7.10 -5.33 -9.47
CA LEU A 132 7.35 -6.22 -10.59
C LEU A 132 8.11 -5.51 -11.72
N ALA A 133 7.75 -4.26 -12.02
CA ALA A 133 8.46 -3.44 -13.00
C ALA A 133 9.92 -3.20 -12.58
N LYS A 134 10.17 -2.90 -11.30
CA LYS A 134 11.53 -2.65 -10.78
C LYS A 134 12.34 -3.95 -10.60
N ALA A 135 11.69 -5.09 -10.45
CA ALA A 135 12.29 -6.41 -10.40
C ALA A 135 12.53 -7.03 -11.80
N GLU A 136 12.05 -6.37 -12.85
CA GLU A 136 12.03 -6.84 -14.25
C GLU A 136 11.25 -8.16 -14.44
N ASP A 137 10.21 -8.37 -13.63
CA ASP A 137 9.33 -9.53 -13.70
C ASP A 137 8.15 -9.25 -14.63
N TRP A 138 8.46 -9.16 -15.94
CA TRP A 138 7.52 -8.65 -16.94
C TRP A 138 6.30 -9.54 -17.14
N GLU A 139 6.46 -10.86 -17.11
CA GLU A 139 5.35 -11.82 -17.26
C GLU A 139 4.29 -11.62 -16.17
N ARG A 140 4.74 -11.50 -14.91
CA ARG A 140 3.83 -11.24 -13.80
C ARG A 140 3.26 -9.83 -13.86
N LEU A 141 4.05 -8.83 -14.30
CA LEU A 141 3.55 -7.47 -14.49
C LEU A 141 2.40 -7.42 -15.50
N GLU A 142 2.54 -8.06 -16.66
CA GLU A 142 1.46 -8.12 -17.66
C GLU A 142 0.22 -8.80 -17.09
N THR A 143 0.39 -9.87 -16.32
CA THR A 143 -0.71 -10.56 -15.65
C THR A 143 -1.49 -9.61 -14.74
N ARG A 144 -0.79 -8.80 -13.93
CA ARG A 144 -1.42 -7.80 -13.05
C ARG A 144 -2.06 -6.65 -13.82
N MET A 145 -1.47 -6.20 -14.93
CA MET A 145 -2.09 -5.18 -15.79
C MET A 145 -3.41 -5.68 -16.41
N ARG A 146 -3.45 -6.92 -16.90
CA ARG A 146 -4.68 -7.54 -17.42
C ARG A 146 -5.74 -7.69 -16.32
N GLU A 147 -5.32 -8.04 -15.12
CA GLU A 147 -6.20 -8.13 -13.95
C GLU A 147 -6.85 -6.77 -13.63
N ILE A 148 -6.08 -5.67 -13.61
CA ILE A 148 -6.63 -4.33 -13.37
C ILE A 148 -7.64 -3.94 -14.46
N ILE A 149 -7.34 -4.25 -15.73
CA ILE A 149 -8.28 -3.96 -16.84
C ILE A 149 -9.57 -4.78 -16.70
N ALA A 150 -9.46 -6.06 -16.34
CA ALA A 150 -10.63 -6.91 -16.10
C ALA A 150 -11.45 -6.41 -14.90
N ASP A 151 -10.79 -5.89 -13.87
CA ASP A 151 -11.43 -5.30 -12.69
C ASP A 151 -12.29 -4.08 -13.04
N LEU A 152 -11.89 -3.26 -14.02
CA LEU A 152 -12.71 -2.14 -14.54
C LEU A 152 -14.04 -2.61 -15.18
N GLN A 153 -14.11 -3.85 -15.64
CA GLN A 153 -15.35 -4.44 -16.17
C GLN A 153 -16.32 -4.81 -15.05
N THR A 154 -15.81 -4.99 -13.84
CA THR A 154 -16.62 -5.31 -12.68
C THR A 154 -17.21 -4.02 -12.12
N LYS A 155 -18.53 -3.99 -11.87
CA LYS A 155 -19.23 -2.84 -11.28
C LYS A 155 -19.10 -2.78 -9.76
N ARG A 156 -18.06 -3.41 -9.18
CA ARG A 156 -17.86 -3.41 -7.73
C ARG A 156 -17.42 -2.01 -7.27
N ALA A 157 -17.66 -1.68 -6.01
CA ALA A 157 -17.12 -0.46 -5.44
C ALA A 157 -15.59 -0.62 -5.38
N LEU A 158 -14.87 0.18 -6.15
CA LEU A 158 -13.41 0.06 -6.23
C LEU A 158 -12.76 0.92 -5.14
N ASP A 159 -11.72 0.36 -4.52
CA ASP A 159 -11.06 0.98 -3.36
C ASP A 159 -10.19 2.20 -3.73
N SER A 160 -9.84 2.36 -5.01
CA SER A 160 -9.10 3.52 -5.51
C SER A 160 -9.88 4.20 -6.62
N ALA A 161 -10.06 5.51 -6.47
CA ALA A 161 -10.73 6.36 -7.45
C ALA A 161 -9.86 6.68 -8.68
N VAL A 162 -8.58 6.30 -8.67
CA VAL A 162 -7.61 6.66 -9.69
C VAL A 162 -7.03 5.41 -10.36
N LEU A 163 -6.86 5.48 -11.68
CA LEU A 163 -6.03 4.52 -12.40
C LEU A 163 -4.61 5.10 -12.56
N GLU A 164 -3.66 4.48 -11.87
CA GLU A 164 -2.23 4.88 -11.89
C GLU A 164 -1.49 4.16 -13.02
N ASP A 165 -0.44 4.78 -13.57
CA ASP A 165 0.28 4.26 -14.73
C ASP A 165 1.81 4.49 -14.71
N ASP A 166 2.38 4.88 -13.56
CA ASP A 166 3.80 5.23 -13.42
C ASP A 166 4.75 4.04 -13.66
N TRP A 167 4.33 2.82 -13.37
CA TRP A 167 5.08 1.59 -13.70
C TRP A 167 5.02 1.22 -15.18
N SER A 168 4.12 1.84 -15.95
CA SER A 168 3.94 1.51 -17.37
C SER A 168 4.91 2.25 -18.29
N MET A 169 5.76 3.16 -17.78
CA MET A 169 6.72 4.00 -18.53
C MET A 169 7.78 3.18 -19.29
N PRO A 170 8.43 3.71 -20.35
CA PRO A 170 9.10 2.92 -21.38
C PRO A 170 10.13 1.92 -20.83
N THR A 171 9.77 0.65 -20.88
CA THR A 171 10.68 -0.48 -20.76
C THR A 171 11.16 -0.81 -22.18
N GLY A 172 12.43 -1.19 -22.33
CA GLY A 172 13.03 -1.42 -23.66
C GLY A 172 12.28 -2.46 -24.50
N ASP A 173 12.64 -2.56 -25.79
CA ASP A 173 12.07 -3.54 -26.71
C ASP A 173 12.10 -4.96 -26.09
N GLY A 174 10.96 -5.67 -26.13
CA GLY A 174 10.86 -7.09 -25.71
C GLY A 174 10.49 -7.34 -24.25
N THR A 175 10.00 -6.34 -23.51
CA THR A 175 9.64 -6.46 -22.09
C THR A 175 8.14 -6.69 -21.85
N LEU A 176 7.28 -5.73 -22.24
CA LEU A 176 5.83 -5.81 -22.10
C LEU A 176 5.14 -5.82 -23.47
N GLU A 177 4.02 -6.52 -23.58
CA GLU A 177 3.15 -6.52 -24.78
C GLU A 177 2.75 -5.07 -25.15
N PRO A 178 3.17 -4.54 -26.31
CA PRO A 178 2.93 -3.14 -26.65
C PRO A 178 1.45 -2.76 -26.71
N ALA A 179 0.59 -3.68 -27.15
CA ALA A 179 -0.85 -3.48 -27.20
C ALA A 179 -1.48 -3.35 -25.80
N LEU A 180 -1.03 -4.16 -24.84
CA LEU A 180 -1.47 -4.09 -23.45
C LEU A 180 -1.07 -2.76 -22.81
N VAL A 181 0.18 -2.35 -23.01
CA VAL A 181 0.68 -1.06 -22.50
C VAL A 181 -0.09 0.11 -23.11
N ALA A 182 -0.30 0.12 -24.43
CA ALA A 182 -1.05 1.16 -25.11
C ALA A 182 -2.49 1.24 -24.58
N ARG A 183 -3.15 0.09 -24.41
CA ARG A 183 -4.51 0.04 -23.85
C ARG A 183 -4.57 0.56 -22.42
N TYR A 184 -3.70 0.07 -21.54
CA TYR A 184 -3.69 0.47 -20.14
C TYR A 184 -3.47 1.98 -19.99
N ARG A 185 -2.50 2.55 -20.73
CA ARG A 185 -2.24 4.00 -20.72
C ARG A 185 -3.41 4.81 -21.27
N GLY A 186 -4.09 4.31 -22.31
CA GLY A 186 -5.33 4.92 -22.82
C GLY A 186 -6.41 5.01 -21.75
N LEU A 187 -6.62 3.94 -20.99
CA LEU A 187 -7.56 3.91 -19.86
C LEU A 187 -7.15 4.89 -18.75
N ALA A 188 -5.87 4.95 -18.38
CA ALA A 188 -5.38 5.84 -17.34
C ALA A 188 -5.52 7.33 -17.73
N ALA A 189 -5.26 7.65 -19.00
CA ALA A 189 -5.49 8.99 -19.55
C ALA A 189 -6.98 9.35 -19.57
N ALA A 190 -7.85 8.44 -19.98
CA ALA A 190 -9.30 8.64 -19.97
C ALA A 190 -9.83 8.84 -18.53
N ASP A 191 -9.33 8.09 -17.55
CA ASP A 191 -9.70 8.29 -16.15
C ASP A 191 -9.25 9.67 -15.64
N ARG A 192 -8.03 10.08 -15.98
CA ARG A 192 -7.51 11.42 -15.65
C ARG A 192 -8.40 12.52 -16.23
N GLU A 193 -8.73 12.46 -17.52
CA GLU A 193 -9.62 13.42 -18.17
C GLU A 193 -11.02 13.43 -17.54
N ARG A 194 -11.59 12.25 -17.26
CA ARG A 194 -12.89 12.12 -16.59
C ARG A 194 -12.86 12.81 -15.23
N ARG A 195 -11.82 12.58 -14.42
CA ARG A 195 -11.66 13.21 -13.10
C ARG A 195 -11.48 14.73 -13.20
N ASP A 196 -10.76 15.23 -14.19
CA ASP A 196 -10.62 16.68 -14.42
C ASP A 196 -11.97 17.33 -14.76
N ARG A 197 -12.87 16.62 -15.46
CA ARG A 197 -14.23 17.10 -15.77
C ARG A 197 -15.20 17.02 -14.59
N VAL A 198 -15.17 15.92 -13.83
CA VAL A 198 -16.14 15.63 -12.74
C VAL A 198 -15.67 16.19 -11.38
N GLY A 199 -14.40 16.54 -11.25
CA GLY A 199 -13.78 17.07 -10.04
C GLY A 199 -13.43 16.00 -9.00
N SER A 200 -12.98 16.44 -7.83
CA SER A 200 -12.44 15.60 -6.74
C SER A 200 -13.43 14.60 -6.12
N LYS A 201 -14.71 14.65 -6.50
CA LYS A 201 -15.74 13.70 -6.06
C LYS A 201 -15.98 12.56 -7.04
N ALA A 202 -15.20 12.49 -8.12
CA ALA A 202 -15.27 11.40 -9.07
C ALA A 202 -14.98 10.07 -8.35
N GLY A 203 -16.00 9.22 -8.25
CA GLY A 203 -15.82 7.84 -7.83
C GLY A 203 -14.98 7.07 -8.86
N PRO A 204 -14.64 5.81 -8.56
CA PRO A 204 -13.90 4.96 -9.48
C PRO A 204 -14.59 4.81 -10.83
N ALA A 205 -13.80 4.80 -11.91
CA ALA A 205 -14.33 4.60 -13.25
C ALA A 205 -14.59 3.13 -13.56
N THR A 206 -15.62 2.88 -14.36
CA THR A 206 -15.90 1.61 -15.03
C THR A 206 -15.32 1.60 -16.44
N LEU A 207 -15.18 0.41 -17.03
CA LEU A 207 -14.64 0.31 -18.40
C LEU A 207 -15.51 1.04 -19.42
N ASP A 208 -16.84 0.97 -19.30
CA ASP A 208 -17.77 1.64 -20.24
C ASP A 208 -17.63 3.17 -20.22
N GLU A 209 -17.21 3.76 -19.09
CA GLU A 209 -16.96 5.20 -18.97
C GLU A 209 -15.63 5.63 -19.59
N LEU A 210 -14.65 4.72 -19.65
CA LEU A 210 -13.29 4.98 -20.15
C LEU A 210 -13.12 4.59 -21.63
N GLU A 211 -13.84 3.57 -22.09
CA GLU A 211 -13.90 3.09 -23.48
C GLU A 211 -15.37 3.18 -24.00
N PRO A 212 -15.93 4.39 -24.17
CA PRO A 212 -17.29 4.53 -24.71
C PRO A 212 -17.35 3.97 -26.13
N LYS A 213 -18.33 3.09 -26.39
CA LYS A 213 -18.57 2.45 -27.68
C LYS A 213 -19.08 3.43 -28.74
#